data_AF-A0A7V8CYR4-F1
#
_entry.id   AF-A0A7V8CYR4-F1
#
_cell.length_a   1.000
_cell.length_b   1.000
_cell.length_c   1.000
_cell.angle_alpha   90.00
_cell.angle_beta   90.00
_cell.angle_gamma   90.00
#
_symmetry.space_group_name_H-M   'P 1'
#
loop_
_entity.id
_entity.type
_entity.pdbx_description
1 polymer ?
#
loop_
_entity_poly.entity_id
_entity_poly.type
_entity_poly.pdbx_seq_one_letter_code
_entity_poly.pdbx_strand_id
1 'polypeptide(L)'
;MQAHNQRLTTRVTIGGVIALGIIAIAFASIAWNLISINSSVSYLSSHVVRQAMDSSLFNAVVFRTIAESESFGRARKSADRQETLDALRSTKDMLAELEQLANDHPGAASAPDHADQLALQRQRQEMYAQLEPLVKNVLAAAEMNDNDQLRTLFAQMDTFERTTEAIEDRSSELTGVSVRYAEELSAQATQRTIVLAVGLFALLCLMGLTITVLIRREITQPIGQLAAAAGQVGAGNLDPYIAEGKDNEIGQLQQAFRSMLASLRSSSAQLIEHQHTLEHRVAERTAELRQALAEREQLIGTVRGLSSPVVPISDGVLAMPLIGVIDDARAADILEVLLGVVEQRRARHVLLDVTGVPLIDTQVAAMLIRSADAARLLGARVALVGLRPELAQTIVGLGIDIAHIPTYPDLQTGLHAIERARQKAVAPRSLGRNR
;
A
#
# COMPACT_ATOMS: atom_id res chain seq x y z
N MET A 1 -9.29 20.06 -16.93
CA MET A 1 -8.94 18.94 -16.03
C MET A 1 -8.75 19.33 -14.54
N GLN A 2 -8.71 20.61 -14.16
CA GLN A 2 -8.51 21.03 -12.74
C GLN A 2 -9.78 21.03 -11.86
N ALA A 3 -10.99 20.96 -12.42
CA ALA A 3 -12.24 21.10 -11.65
C ALA A 3 -12.69 19.85 -10.88
N HIS A 4 -12.08 18.68 -11.12
CA HIS A 4 -12.52 17.41 -10.50
C HIS A 4 -11.75 17.03 -9.23
N ASN A 5 -10.58 17.65 -8.99
CA ASN A 5 -9.62 17.27 -7.94
C ASN A 5 -9.94 17.87 -6.55
N GLN A 6 -11.14 18.41 -6.37
CA GLN A 6 -11.53 19.15 -5.16
C GLN A 6 -12.58 18.41 -4.33
N ARG A 7 -13.25 17.35 -4.79
CA ARG A 7 -14.49 16.91 -4.11
C ARG A 7 -14.25 16.21 -2.77
N LEU A 8 -13.24 15.35 -2.65
CA LEU A 8 -12.97 14.65 -1.38
C LEU A 8 -12.26 15.59 -0.39
N THR A 9 -11.24 16.31 -0.85
CA THR A 9 -10.51 17.30 -0.08
C THR A 9 -11.42 18.42 0.41
N THR A 10 -12.31 18.96 -0.44
CA THR A 10 -13.31 19.96 -0.03
C THR A 10 -14.29 19.42 1.01
N ARG A 11 -14.72 18.16 0.93
CA ARG A 11 -15.59 17.58 1.96
C ARG A 11 -14.89 17.45 3.31
N VAL A 12 -13.63 17.02 3.31
CA VAL A 12 -12.82 16.91 4.54
C VAL A 12 -12.51 18.28 5.13
N THR A 13 -12.17 19.28 4.30
CA THR A 13 -11.89 20.64 4.79
C THR A 13 -13.15 21.33 5.31
N ILE A 14 -14.31 21.20 4.64
CA ILE A 14 -15.59 21.69 5.15
C ILE A 14 -15.90 21.06 6.50
N GLY A 15 -15.73 19.74 6.65
CA GLY A 15 -15.90 19.04 7.92
C GLY A 15 -14.99 19.58 9.02
N GLY A 16 -13.70 19.82 8.71
CA GLY A 16 -12.73 20.40 9.63
C GLY A 16 -13.07 21.85 10.05
N VAL A 17 -13.54 22.67 9.13
CA VAL A 17 -13.96 24.06 9.42
C VAL A 17 -15.19 24.08 10.32
N ILE A 18 -16.18 23.22 10.06
CA ILE A 18 -17.38 23.09 10.91
C ILE A 18 -16.97 22.66 12.33
N ALA A 19 -16.06 21.69 12.46
CA ALA A 19 -15.54 21.24 13.75
C ALA A 19 -14.88 22.39 14.55
N LEU A 20 -14.01 23.18 13.89
CA LEU A 20 -13.37 24.34 14.51
C LEU A 20 -14.37 25.41 14.92
N GLY A 21 -15.40 25.66 14.10
CA GLY A 21 -16.47 26.61 14.43
C GLY A 21 -17.24 26.19 15.69
N ILE A 22 -17.58 24.90 15.81
CA ILE A 22 -18.24 24.33 17.00
C ILE A 22 -17.37 24.51 18.26
N ILE A 23 -16.06 24.25 18.15
CA ILE A 23 -15.11 24.42 19.26
C ILE A 23 -15.02 25.90 19.69
N ALA A 24 -14.98 26.83 18.73
CA ALA A 24 -14.92 28.26 19.02
C ALA A 24 -16.19 28.77 19.75
N ILE A 25 -17.37 28.33 19.32
CA ILE A 25 -18.65 28.67 19.97
C ILE A 25 -18.67 28.14 21.41
N ALA A 26 -18.21 26.91 21.63
CA ALA A 26 -18.11 26.35 22.97
C ALA A 26 -17.17 27.16 23.87
N PHE A 27 -16.00 27.55 23.36
CA PHE A 27 -15.05 28.35 24.11
C PHE A 27 -15.63 29.73 24.49
N ALA A 28 -16.31 30.39 23.55
CA ALA A 28 -17.02 31.65 23.82
C ALA A 28 -18.10 31.47 24.91
N SER A 29 -18.85 30.37 24.88
CA SER A 29 -19.84 30.07 25.92
C SER A 29 -19.23 29.84 27.29
N ILE A 30 -18.09 29.13 27.37
CA ILE A 30 -17.37 28.89 28.63
C ILE A 30 -16.82 30.22 29.17
N ALA A 31 -16.23 31.05 28.31
CA ALA A 31 -15.70 32.36 28.69
C ALA A 31 -16.80 33.29 29.23
N TRP A 32 -17.96 33.35 28.56
CA TRP A 32 -19.11 34.11 29.03
C TRP A 32 -19.58 33.64 30.40
N ASN A 33 -19.61 32.33 30.64
CA ASN A 33 -19.99 31.80 31.93
C ASN A 33 -18.98 32.12 33.04
N LEU A 34 -17.68 32.07 32.75
CA LEU A 34 -16.64 32.46 33.70
C LEU A 34 -16.80 33.91 34.13
N ILE A 35 -17.10 34.81 33.19
CA ILE A 35 -17.38 36.22 33.45
C ILE A 35 -18.61 36.37 34.35
N SER A 36 -19.69 35.63 34.06
CA SER A 36 -20.92 35.64 34.85
C SER A 36 -20.67 35.20 36.30
N ILE A 37 -19.96 34.09 36.51
CA ILE A 37 -19.61 33.60 37.85
C ILE A 37 -18.72 34.62 38.58
N ASN A 38 -17.69 35.15 37.92
CA ASN A 38 -16.80 36.14 38.51
C ASN A 38 -17.54 37.42 38.92
N SER A 39 -18.48 37.89 38.12
CA SER A 39 -19.32 39.05 38.46
C SER A 39 -20.21 38.77 39.69
N SER A 40 -20.72 37.54 39.84
CA SER A 40 -21.55 37.12 40.98
C SER A 40 -20.72 37.04 42.27
N VAL A 41 -19.52 36.46 42.20
CA VAL A 41 -18.58 36.40 43.33
C VAL A 41 -18.13 37.81 43.73
N SER A 42 -17.84 38.66 42.76
CA SER A 42 -17.46 40.06 43.01
C SER A 42 -18.59 40.81 43.72
N TYR A 43 -19.84 40.64 43.30
CA TYR A 43 -21.02 41.23 43.95
C TYR A 43 -21.17 40.77 45.41
N LEU A 44 -21.09 39.45 45.66
CA LEU A 44 -21.21 38.88 47.01
C LEU A 44 -20.14 39.43 47.97
N SER A 45 -18.89 39.48 47.49
CA SER A 45 -17.75 39.96 48.30
C SER A 45 -17.79 41.46 48.56
N SER A 46 -18.03 42.27 47.53
CA SER A 46 -17.90 43.74 47.61
C SER A 46 -19.12 44.44 48.20
N HIS A 47 -20.31 43.85 48.09
CA HIS A 47 -21.56 44.47 48.54
C HIS A 47 -22.15 43.73 49.74
N VAL A 48 -22.46 42.43 49.60
CA VAL A 48 -23.21 41.69 50.62
C VAL A 48 -22.39 41.48 51.90
N VAL A 49 -21.15 40.98 51.79
CA VAL A 49 -20.28 40.75 52.96
C VAL A 49 -19.93 42.06 53.63
N ARG A 50 -19.56 43.09 52.86
CA ARG A 50 -19.16 44.39 53.39
C ARG A 50 -20.32 45.09 54.08
N GLN A 51 -21.50 45.10 53.49
CA GLN A 51 -22.71 45.67 54.09
C GLN A 51 -23.11 44.94 55.38
N ALA A 52 -22.99 43.61 55.43
CA ALA A 52 -23.25 42.85 56.65
C ALA A 52 -22.26 43.23 57.77
N MET A 53 -20.97 43.38 57.43
CA MET A 53 -19.95 43.85 58.37
C MET A 53 -20.22 45.28 58.87
N ASP A 54 -20.52 46.21 57.97
CA ASP A 54 -20.79 47.62 58.34
C ASP A 54 -22.04 47.72 59.22
N SER A 55 -23.07 46.92 58.93
CA SER A 55 -24.31 46.85 59.73
C SER A 55 -24.04 46.31 61.14
N SER A 56 -23.27 45.22 61.26
CA SER A 56 -22.89 44.64 62.54
C SER A 56 -22.03 45.60 63.38
N LEU A 57 -21.08 46.30 62.73
CA LEU A 57 -20.20 47.24 63.40
C LEU A 57 -20.97 48.47 63.90
N PHE A 58 -21.89 49.01 63.08
CA PHE A 58 -22.77 50.11 63.48
C PHE A 58 -23.60 49.74 64.72
N ASN A 59 -24.26 48.58 64.71
CA ASN A 59 -25.05 48.11 65.85
C ASN A 59 -24.20 47.96 67.12
N ALA A 60 -23.02 47.33 67.01
CA ALA A 60 -22.11 47.16 68.14
C ALA A 60 -21.71 48.50 68.77
N VAL A 61 -21.45 49.54 67.95
CA VAL A 61 -21.13 50.87 68.47
C VAL A 61 -22.35 51.53 69.09
N VAL A 62 -23.55 51.40 68.50
CA VAL A 62 -24.81 51.91 69.07
C VAL A 62 -25.09 51.31 70.45
N PHE A 63 -25.06 49.98 70.58
CA PHE A 63 -25.26 49.30 71.87
C PHE A 63 -24.22 49.75 72.90
N ARG A 64 -22.96 49.90 72.48
CA ARG A 64 -21.91 50.42 73.35
C ARG A 64 -22.20 51.86 73.80
N THR A 65 -22.60 52.75 72.90
CA THR A 65 -22.97 54.13 73.25
C THR A 65 -24.14 54.17 74.24
N ILE A 66 -25.14 53.29 74.08
CA ILE A 66 -26.25 53.16 75.02
C ILE A 66 -25.74 52.72 76.39
N ALA A 67 -25.00 51.62 76.45
CA ALA A 67 -24.47 51.07 77.70
C ALA A 67 -23.58 52.07 78.46
N GLU A 68 -22.69 52.78 77.75
CA GLU A 68 -21.81 53.80 78.35
C GLU A 68 -22.61 55.02 78.84
N SER A 69 -23.68 55.40 78.16
CA SER A 69 -24.57 56.50 78.58
C SER A 69 -25.36 56.14 79.84
N GLU A 70 -25.85 54.90 79.93
CA GLU A 70 -26.48 54.40 81.15
C GLU A 70 -25.49 54.33 82.32
N SER A 71 -24.28 53.82 82.06
CA SER A 71 -23.19 53.73 83.03
C SER A 71 -22.84 55.12 83.58
N PHE A 72 -22.69 56.13 82.71
CA PHE A 72 -22.45 57.51 83.10
C PHE A 72 -23.57 58.07 83.99
N GLY A 73 -24.83 57.86 83.60
CA GLY A 73 -25.98 58.33 84.39
C GLY A 73 -26.11 57.67 85.76
N ARG A 74 -25.56 56.46 85.94
CA ARG A 74 -25.52 55.74 87.24
C ARG A 74 -24.26 56.03 88.05
N ALA A 75 -23.20 56.57 87.44
CA ALA A 75 -21.91 56.79 88.08
C ALA A 75 -21.96 57.88 89.17
N ARG A 76 -21.57 57.51 90.38
CA ARG A 76 -21.55 58.42 91.55
C ARG A 76 -20.20 59.07 91.80
N LYS A 77 -19.10 58.47 91.34
CA LYS A 77 -17.73 58.99 91.51
C LYS A 77 -17.29 59.76 90.26
N SER A 78 -16.48 60.80 90.46
CA SER A 78 -15.97 61.64 89.36
C SER A 78 -15.00 60.90 88.43
N ALA A 79 -14.19 59.98 88.96
CA ALA A 79 -13.27 59.17 88.16
C ALA A 79 -14.03 58.26 87.16
N ASP A 80 -15.02 57.52 87.65
CA ASP A 80 -15.87 56.63 86.84
C ASP A 80 -16.68 57.42 85.77
N ARG A 81 -17.10 58.65 86.09
CA ARG A 81 -17.74 59.57 85.13
C ARG A 81 -16.80 60.02 84.02
N GLN A 82 -15.54 60.29 84.34
CA GLN A 82 -14.57 60.74 83.34
C GLN A 82 -14.22 59.62 82.36
N GLU A 83 -14.04 58.39 82.87
CA GLU A 83 -13.77 57.20 82.06
C GLU A 83 -14.91 56.91 81.08
N THR A 84 -16.16 56.94 81.55
CA THR A 84 -17.36 56.74 80.70
C THR A 84 -17.55 57.88 79.70
N LEU A 85 -17.23 59.14 80.04
CA LEU A 85 -17.23 60.25 79.07
C LEU A 85 -16.22 60.07 77.95
N ASP A 86 -15.02 59.61 78.27
CA ASP A 86 -13.98 59.36 77.27
C ASP A 86 -14.35 58.16 76.37
N ALA A 87 -14.98 57.12 76.94
CA ALA A 87 -15.57 56.03 76.17
C ALA A 87 -16.68 56.51 75.23
N LEU A 88 -17.59 57.37 75.71
CA LEU A 88 -18.66 57.95 74.90
C LEU A 88 -18.13 58.79 73.72
N ARG A 89 -17.10 59.61 73.95
CA ARG A 89 -16.41 60.35 72.88
C ARG A 89 -15.84 59.41 71.83
N SER A 90 -15.16 58.34 72.25
CA SER A 90 -14.63 57.33 71.34
C SER A 90 -15.74 56.66 70.53
N THR A 91 -16.87 56.31 71.14
CA THR A 91 -17.99 55.71 70.39
C THR A 91 -18.63 56.70 69.40
N LYS A 92 -18.71 57.98 69.76
CA LYS A 92 -19.20 59.02 68.86
C LYS A 92 -18.30 59.17 67.64
N ASP A 93 -16.99 59.17 67.83
CA ASP A 93 -16.03 59.27 66.73
C ASP A 93 -16.13 58.04 65.81
N MET A 94 -16.24 56.83 66.37
CA MET A 94 -16.46 55.60 65.60
C MET A 94 -17.79 55.61 64.83
N LEU A 95 -18.87 56.09 65.43
CA LEU A 95 -20.18 56.22 64.76
C LEU A 95 -20.12 57.20 63.57
N ALA A 96 -19.43 58.34 63.74
CA ALA A 96 -19.27 59.32 62.68
C ALA A 96 -18.44 58.76 61.51
N GLU A 97 -17.39 57.99 61.79
CA GLU A 97 -16.59 57.31 60.77
C GLU A 97 -17.43 56.26 60.02
N LEU A 98 -18.23 55.47 60.73
CA LEU A 98 -19.11 54.47 60.14
C LEU A 98 -20.22 55.06 59.29
N GLU A 99 -20.81 56.18 59.73
CA GLU A 99 -21.82 56.90 58.95
C GLU A 99 -21.22 57.44 57.66
N GLN A 100 -20.01 57.99 57.70
CA GLN A 100 -19.31 58.49 56.52
C GLN A 100 -19.00 57.35 55.54
N LEU A 101 -18.49 56.21 56.02
CA LEU A 101 -18.22 55.03 55.21
C LEU A 101 -19.49 54.44 54.58
N ALA A 102 -20.60 54.41 55.33
CA ALA A 102 -21.89 53.94 54.81
C ALA A 102 -22.47 54.87 53.73
N ASN A 103 -22.23 56.18 53.83
CA ASN A 103 -22.72 57.16 52.85
C ASN A 103 -21.94 57.17 51.53
N ASP A 104 -20.66 56.82 51.56
CA ASP A 104 -19.80 56.80 50.37
C ASP A 104 -20.08 55.59 49.45
N HIS A 105 -20.87 54.60 49.89
CA HIS A 105 -21.11 53.36 49.17
C HIS A 105 -22.63 53.11 48.99
N PRO A 106 -23.29 53.76 48.02
CA PRO A 106 -24.65 53.38 47.65
C PRO A 106 -24.63 51.94 47.12
N GLY A 107 -25.46 51.07 47.69
CA GLY A 107 -25.54 49.66 47.29
C GLY A 107 -25.72 49.49 45.77
N ALA A 108 -25.32 48.34 45.23
CA ALA A 108 -25.45 48.07 43.79
C ALA A 108 -26.93 48.08 43.36
N ALA A 109 -27.27 48.98 42.44
CA ALA A 109 -28.63 49.24 41.97
C ALA A 109 -29.35 48.05 41.29
N SER A 110 -28.64 46.95 41.02
CA SER A 110 -29.15 45.76 40.33
C SER A 110 -29.50 44.59 41.26
N ALA A 111 -29.39 44.76 42.58
CA ALA A 111 -29.76 43.74 43.56
C ALA A 111 -31.28 43.64 43.75
N PRO A 112 -31.84 42.43 43.91
CA PRO A 112 -33.28 42.25 44.12
C PRO A 112 -33.80 42.89 45.42
N ASP A 113 -32.93 43.10 46.41
CA ASP A 113 -33.22 43.72 47.70
C ASP A 113 -32.74 45.18 47.80
N HIS A 114 -32.29 45.79 46.70
CA HIS A 114 -31.69 47.13 46.70
C HIS A 114 -32.58 48.20 47.35
N ALA A 115 -33.89 48.16 47.07
CA ALA A 115 -34.84 49.12 47.64
C ALA A 115 -34.98 48.97 49.17
N ASP A 116 -35.00 47.73 49.66
CA ASP A 116 -35.09 47.41 51.08
C ASP A 116 -33.78 47.76 51.81
N GLN A 117 -32.63 47.52 51.18
CA GLN A 117 -31.33 47.92 51.70
C GLN A 117 -31.20 49.45 51.85
N LEU A 118 -31.68 50.19 50.85
CA LEU A 118 -31.70 51.66 50.89
C LEU A 118 -32.65 52.19 51.98
N ALA A 119 -33.80 51.54 52.17
CA ALA A 119 -34.72 51.87 53.26
C ALA A 119 -34.07 51.63 54.63
N LEU A 120 -33.36 50.51 54.80
CA LEU A 120 -32.67 50.16 56.04
C LEU A 120 -31.50 51.11 56.33
N GLN A 121 -30.78 51.55 55.29
CA GLN A 121 -29.75 52.58 55.42
C GLN A 121 -30.33 53.92 55.90
N ARG A 122 -31.47 54.36 55.33
CA ARG A 122 -32.16 55.58 55.80
C ARG A 122 -32.60 55.45 57.26
N GLN A 123 -33.16 54.30 57.64
CA GLN A 123 -33.58 54.05 59.01
C GLN A 123 -32.41 54.14 60.01
N ARG A 124 -31.22 53.65 59.64
CA ARG A 124 -30.00 53.81 60.45
C ARG A 124 -29.55 55.28 60.58
N GLN A 125 -29.61 56.06 59.49
CA GLN A 125 -29.28 57.49 59.54
C GLN A 125 -30.24 58.25 60.46
N GLU A 126 -31.54 57.97 60.35
CA GLU A 126 -32.56 58.55 61.24
C GLU A 126 -32.31 58.15 62.70
N MET A 127 -31.93 56.90 62.95
CA MET A 127 -31.60 56.39 64.27
C MET A 127 -30.38 57.09 64.87
N TYR A 128 -29.31 57.27 64.09
CA TYR A 128 -28.13 58.02 64.53
C TYR A 128 -28.46 59.48 64.89
N ALA A 129 -29.26 60.15 64.06
CA ALA A 129 -29.70 61.52 64.30
C ALA A 129 -30.51 61.67 65.60
N GLN A 130 -31.19 60.61 66.04
CA GLN A 130 -31.95 60.57 67.30
C GLN A 130 -31.10 60.15 68.52
N LEU A 131 -30.02 59.37 68.31
CA LEU A 131 -29.14 58.91 69.38
C LEU A 131 -28.37 60.07 70.03
N GLU A 132 -27.79 60.97 69.21
CA GLU A 132 -26.99 62.07 69.73
C GLU A 132 -27.74 62.98 70.73
N PRO A 133 -28.95 63.49 70.44
CA PRO A 133 -29.69 64.31 71.41
C PRO A 133 -30.10 63.50 72.65
N LEU A 134 -30.43 62.21 72.50
CA LEU A 134 -30.79 61.35 73.62
C LEU A 134 -29.62 61.19 74.60
N VAL A 135 -28.42 60.89 74.08
CA VAL A 135 -27.18 60.82 74.87
C VAL A 135 -26.89 62.15 75.57
N LYS A 136 -26.95 63.28 74.85
CA LYS A 136 -26.74 64.62 75.45
C LYS A 136 -27.71 64.90 76.60
N ASN A 137 -28.98 64.54 76.44
CA ASN A 137 -29.98 64.73 77.47
C ASN A 137 -29.72 63.86 78.71
N VAL A 138 -29.23 62.63 78.53
CA VAL A 138 -28.83 61.73 79.64
C VAL A 138 -27.65 62.33 80.40
N LEU A 139 -26.64 62.84 79.69
CA LEU A 139 -25.48 63.48 80.32
C LEU A 139 -25.89 64.71 81.12
N ALA A 140 -26.72 65.58 80.55
CA ALA A 140 -27.23 66.78 81.23
C ALA A 140 -28.07 66.45 82.46
N ALA A 141 -28.98 65.47 82.38
CA ALA A 141 -29.79 65.03 83.51
C ALA A 141 -28.94 64.41 84.63
N ALA A 142 -27.87 63.69 84.27
CA ALA A 142 -26.91 63.13 85.23
C ALA A 142 -26.09 64.20 85.95
N GLU A 143 -25.65 65.25 85.25
CA GLU A 143 -24.96 66.40 85.85
C GLU A 143 -25.87 67.18 86.81
N MET A 144 -27.15 67.33 86.44
CA MET A 144 -28.18 67.97 87.28
C MET A 144 -28.70 67.06 88.41
N ASN A 145 -28.29 65.79 88.43
CA ASN A 145 -28.73 64.77 89.37
C ASN A 145 -30.27 64.58 89.39
N ASP A 146 -30.92 64.78 88.23
CA ASP A 146 -32.36 64.64 88.03
C ASP A 146 -32.73 63.17 87.75
N ASN A 147 -33.06 62.45 88.81
CA ASN A 147 -33.35 61.02 88.75
C ASN A 147 -34.66 60.69 88.01
N ASP A 148 -35.65 61.59 88.00
CA ASP A 148 -36.92 61.34 87.33
C ASP A 148 -36.78 61.53 85.81
N GLN A 149 -36.00 62.54 85.39
CA GLN A 149 -35.62 62.70 83.99
C GLN A 149 -34.73 61.55 83.51
N LEU A 150 -33.74 61.10 84.30
CA LEU A 150 -32.91 59.95 83.96
C LEU A 150 -33.71 58.66 83.76
N ARG A 151 -34.70 58.37 84.62
CA ARG A 151 -35.60 57.21 84.44
C ARG A 151 -36.35 57.25 83.11
N THR A 152 -36.85 58.42 82.74
CA THR A 152 -37.59 58.62 81.49
C THR A 152 -36.66 58.44 80.28
N LEU A 153 -35.46 59.00 80.34
CA LEU A 153 -34.46 58.88 79.27
C LEU A 153 -33.95 57.44 79.13
N PHE A 154 -33.70 56.71 80.22
CA PHE A 154 -33.34 55.29 80.16
C PHE A 154 -34.45 54.43 79.55
N ALA A 155 -35.73 54.71 79.83
CA ALA A 155 -36.84 54.02 79.16
C ALA A 155 -36.89 54.31 77.64
N GLN A 156 -36.51 55.52 77.22
CA GLN A 156 -36.35 55.85 75.80
C GLN A 156 -35.15 55.12 75.18
N MET A 157 -34.04 54.99 75.91
CA MET A 157 -32.87 54.23 75.47
C MET A 157 -33.18 52.73 75.32
N ASP A 158 -33.94 52.12 76.22
CA ASP A 158 -34.40 50.72 76.09
C ASP A 158 -35.32 50.53 74.88
N THR A 159 -36.16 51.52 74.55
CA THR A 159 -36.98 51.50 73.32
C THR A 159 -36.09 51.62 72.07
N PHE A 160 -35.04 52.43 72.16
CA PHE A 160 -34.07 52.61 71.09
C PHE A 160 -33.22 51.35 70.86
N GLU A 161 -32.83 50.66 71.94
CA GLU A 161 -32.13 49.38 71.92
C GLU A 161 -32.95 48.33 71.15
N ARG A 162 -34.23 48.16 71.51
CA ARG A 162 -35.16 47.25 70.79
C ARG A 162 -35.35 47.61 69.32
N THR A 163 -35.27 48.90 68.97
CA THR A 163 -35.35 49.35 67.57
C THR A 163 -34.07 49.00 66.81
N THR A 164 -32.91 49.08 67.47
CA THR A 164 -31.61 48.68 66.92
C THR A 164 -31.58 47.17 66.66
N GLU A 165 -32.09 46.36 67.59
CA GLU A 165 -32.26 44.91 67.41
C GLU A 165 -33.16 44.59 66.21
N ALA A 166 -34.30 45.28 66.07
CA ALA A 166 -35.20 45.06 64.93
C ALA A 166 -34.55 45.40 63.56
N ILE A 167 -33.67 46.41 63.53
CA ILE A 167 -32.89 46.74 62.33
C ILE A 167 -31.84 45.67 62.04
N GLU A 168 -31.22 45.08 63.07
CA GLU A 168 -30.28 43.97 62.94
C GLU A 168 -30.94 42.75 62.32
N ASP A 169 -32.07 42.34 62.87
CA ASP A 169 -32.85 41.20 62.39
C ASP A 169 -33.23 41.38 60.91
N ARG A 170 -33.70 42.58 60.55
CA ARG A 170 -34.04 42.89 59.16
C ARG A 170 -32.82 42.92 58.24
N SER A 171 -31.68 43.43 58.72
CA SER A 171 -30.42 43.43 57.96
C SER A 171 -29.91 42.01 57.70
N SER A 172 -30.03 41.12 58.69
CA SER A 172 -29.69 39.69 58.57
C SER A 172 -30.59 38.97 57.56
N GLU A 173 -31.91 39.25 57.60
CA GLU A 173 -32.87 38.71 56.64
C GLU A 173 -32.52 39.11 55.18
N LEU A 174 -32.23 40.39 54.94
CA LEU A 174 -31.88 40.90 53.61
C LEU A 174 -30.54 40.32 53.12
N THR A 175 -29.55 40.21 54.02
CA THR A 175 -28.28 39.54 53.70
C THR A 175 -28.53 38.09 53.28
N GLY A 176 -29.42 37.37 53.97
CA GLY A 176 -29.85 36.03 53.57
C GLY A 176 -30.53 35.98 52.19
N VAL A 177 -31.34 36.97 51.83
CA VAL A 177 -31.94 37.09 50.48
C VAL A 177 -30.86 37.29 49.42
N SER A 178 -29.94 38.22 49.65
CA SER A 178 -28.81 38.52 48.77
C SER A 178 -27.88 37.31 48.55
N VAL A 179 -27.56 36.57 49.60
CA VAL A 179 -26.75 35.33 49.51
C VAL A 179 -27.46 34.27 48.69
N ARG A 180 -28.74 33.98 48.98
CA ARG A 180 -29.51 32.98 48.22
C ARG A 180 -29.64 33.34 46.74
N TYR A 181 -29.83 34.62 46.43
CA TYR A 181 -29.89 35.09 45.06
C TYR A 181 -28.57 34.83 44.31
N ALA A 182 -27.43 35.12 44.94
CA ALA A 182 -26.11 34.85 44.36
C ALA A 182 -25.84 33.35 44.20
N GLU A 183 -26.24 32.53 45.17
CA GLU A 183 -26.16 31.06 45.10
C GLU A 183 -26.99 30.51 43.92
N GLU A 184 -28.24 30.97 43.77
CA GLU A 184 -29.13 30.49 42.72
C GLU A 184 -28.62 30.88 41.32
N LEU A 185 -28.16 32.12 41.15
CA LEU A 185 -27.58 32.59 39.89
C LEU A 185 -26.32 31.79 39.52
N SER A 186 -25.45 31.52 40.51
CA SER A 186 -24.24 30.70 40.33
C SER A 186 -24.58 29.24 40.01
N ALA A 187 -25.57 28.66 40.67
CA ALA A 187 -26.01 27.29 40.43
C ALA A 187 -26.58 27.12 39.01
N GLN A 188 -27.43 28.05 38.56
CA GLN A 188 -27.97 28.03 37.20
C GLN A 188 -26.87 28.19 36.14
N ALA A 189 -25.93 29.11 36.34
CA ALA A 189 -24.77 29.32 35.48
C ALA A 189 -23.90 28.05 35.38
N THR A 190 -23.65 27.39 36.51
CA THR A 190 -22.90 26.14 36.59
C THR A 190 -23.61 25.00 35.89
N GLN A 191 -24.91 24.79 36.15
CA GLN A 191 -25.71 23.72 35.53
C GLN A 191 -25.79 23.90 34.00
N ARG A 192 -26.07 25.12 33.52
CA ARG A 192 -26.08 25.42 32.09
C ARG A 192 -24.74 25.07 31.43
N THR A 193 -23.64 25.37 32.10
CA THR A 193 -22.29 25.11 31.59
C THR A 193 -21.96 23.63 31.54
N ILE A 194 -22.34 22.87 32.57
CA ILE A 194 -22.18 21.41 32.56
C ILE A 194 -22.99 20.80 31.40
N VAL A 195 -24.25 21.21 31.23
CA VAL A 195 -25.11 20.70 30.14
C VAL A 195 -24.51 21.02 28.76
N LEU A 196 -24.06 22.26 28.53
CA LEU A 196 -23.43 22.63 27.27
C LEU A 196 -22.11 21.90 27.03
N ALA A 197 -21.28 21.71 28.06
CA ALA A 197 -20.02 20.98 27.97
C ALA A 197 -20.23 19.49 27.65
N VAL A 198 -21.17 18.83 28.33
CA VAL A 198 -21.53 17.43 28.06
C VAL A 198 -22.13 17.28 26.67
N GLY A 199 -23.03 18.18 26.27
CA GLY A 199 -23.62 18.18 24.93
C GLY A 199 -22.57 18.35 23.82
N LEU A 200 -21.63 19.28 24.00
CA LEU A 200 -20.49 19.47 23.10
C LEU A 200 -19.61 18.22 23.03
N PHE A 201 -19.27 17.63 24.18
CA PHE A 201 -18.46 16.42 24.22
C PHE A 201 -19.12 15.27 23.46
N ALA A 202 -20.41 15.03 23.70
CA ALA A 202 -21.19 14.03 22.98
C ALA A 202 -21.22 14.29 21.46
N LEU A 203 -21.38 15.56 21.06
CA LEU A 203 -21.35 15.98 19.65
C LEU A 203 -19.98 15.72 19.00
N LEU A 204 -18.88 16.04 19.70
CA LEU A 204 -17.52 15.78 19.23
C LEU A 204 -17.24 14.29 19.09
N CYS A 205 -17.69 13.46 20.04
CA CYS A 205 -17.59 12.00 19.94
C CYS A 205 -18.38 11.44 18.75
N LEU A 206 -19.62 11.91 18.55
CA LEU A 206 -20.45 11.51 17.41
C LEU A 206 -19.82 11.92 16.08
N MET A 207 -19.29 13.14 16.00
CA MET A 207 -18.59 13.65 14.83
C MET A 207 -17.32 12.84 14.55
N GLY A 208 -16.53 12.53 15.58
CA GLY A 208 -15.35 11.67 15.47
C GLY A 208 -15.70 10.29 14.93
N LEU A 209 -16.72 9.64 15.50
CA LEU A 209 -17.22 8.34 15.02
C LEU A 209 -17.66 8.41 13.56
N THR A 210 -18.40 9.45 13.19
CA THR A 210 -18.87 9.67 11.82
C THR A 210 -17.70 9.85 10.86
N ILE A 211 -16.70 10.67 11.23
CA ILE A 211 -15.48 10.87 10.45
C ILE A 211 -14.72 9.54 10.27
N THR A 212 -14.57 8.75 11.33
CA THR A 212 -13.91 7.43 11.26
C THR A 212 -14.62 6.49 10.29
N VAL A 213 -15.95 6.41 10.35
CA VAL A 213 -16.75 5.59 9.41
C VAL A 213 -16.62 6.09 7.97
N LEU A 214 -16.65 7.41 7.76
CA LEU A 214 -16.49 8.02 6.44
C LEU A 214 -15.10 7.76 5.85
N ILE A 215 -14.02 7.98 6.62
CA ILE A 215 -12.64 7.71 6.17
C ILE A 215 -12.49 6.23 5.82
N ARG A 216 -13.00 5.33 6.68
CA ARG A 216 -12.94 3.90 6.41
C ARG A 216 -13.62 3.53 5.10
N ARG A 217 -14.83 4.06 4.86
CA ARG A 217 -15.67 3.71 3.71
C ARG A 217 -15.23 4.41 2.41
N GLU A 218 -14.81 5.66 2.46
CA GLU A 218 -14.47 6.47 1.29
C GLU A 218 -12.99 6.40 0.90
N ILE A 219 -12.09 6.03 1.84
CA ILE A 219 -10.64 6.05 1.63
C ILE A 219 -10.02 4.69 1.93
N THR A 220 -10.07 4.23 3.19
CA THR A 220 -9.28 3.08 3.64
C THR A 220 -9.69 1.78 2.94
N GLN A 221 -11.00 1.50 2.83
CA GLN A 221 -11.50 0.27 2.22
C GLN A 221 -11.23 0.20 0.70
N PRO A 222 -11.53 1.23 -0.11
CA PRO A 222 -11.20 1.22 -1.54
C PRO A 222 -9.69 1.10 -1.83
N ILE A 223 -8.84 1.79 -1.06
CA ILE A 223 -7.38 1.69 -1.20
C ILE A 223 -6.91 0.29 -0.80
N GLY A 224 -7.46 -0.29 0.27
CA GLY A 224 -7.17 -1.66 0.68
C GLY A 224 -7.56 -2.69 -0.39
N GLN A 225 -8.70 -2.50 -1.06
CA GLN A 225 -9.12 -3.35 -2.18
C GLN A 225 -8.17 -3.23 -3.37
N LEU A 226 -7.72 -2.02 -3.72
CA LEU A 226 -6.73 -1.82 -4.79
C LEU A 226 -5.38 -2.46 -4.45
N ALA A 227 -4.91 -2.33 -3.20
CA ALA A 227 -3.68 -2.97 -2.75
C ALA A 227 -3.79 -4.50 -2.83
N ALA A 228 -4.91 -5.08 -2.39
CA ALA A 228 -5.16 -6.51 -2.51
C ALA A 228 -5.23 -6.97 -3.99
N ALA A 229 -5.90 -6.20 -4.85
CA ALA A 229 -5.97 -6.48 -6.29
C ALA A 229 -4.59 -6.43 -6.95
N ALA A 230 -3.75 -5.45 -6.62
CA ALA A 230 -2.37 -5.36 -7.09
C ALA A 230 -1.53 -6.57 -6.65
N GLY A 231 -1.70 -7.04 -5.41
CA GLY A 231 -1.07 -8.27 -4.93
C GLY A 231 -1.48 -9.52 -5.74
N GLN A 232 -2.77 -9.65 -6.07
CA GLN A 232 -3.26 -10.76 -6.91
C GLN A 232 -2.68 -10.72 -8.33
N VAL A 233 -2.57 -9.52 -8.91
CA VAL A 233 -1.99 -9.32 -10.24
C VAL A 233 -0.51 -9.69 -10.25
N GLY A 234 0.22 -9.32 -9.19
CA GLY A 234 1.61 -9.75 -9.00
C GLY A 234 1.78 -11.26 -8.87
N ALA A 235 0.75 -11.97 -8.38
CA ALA A 235 0.72 -13.43 -8.32
C ALA A 235 0.25 -14.10 -9.63
N GLY A 236 0.00 -13.33 -10.69
CA GLY A 236 -0.42 -13.83 -12.01
C GLY A 236 -1.93 -13.87 -12.24
N ASN A 237 -2.77 -13.51 -11.26
CA ASN A 237 -4.21 -13.39 -11.46
C ASN A 237 -4.57 -12.02 -12.05
N LEU A 238 -4.87 -11.97 -13.35
CA LEU A 238 -5.24 -10.74 -14.05
C LEU A 238 -6.71 -10.34 -13.90
N ASP A 239 -7.53 -11.11 -13.18
CA ASP A 239 -8.96 -10.81 -12.96
C ASP A 239 -9.37 -10.58 -11.49
N PRO A 240 -8.69 -9.67 -10.77
CA PRO A 240 -9.13 -9.30 -9.44
C PRO A 240 -10.43 -8.46 -9.50
N TYR A 241 -11.31 -8.69 -8.54
CA TYR A 241 -12.50 -7.86 -8.36
C TYR A 241 -12.11 -6.45 -7.87
N ILE A 242 -12.53 -5.42 -8.61
CA ILE A 242 -12.35 -4.02 -8.25
C ILE A 242 -13.71 -3.36 -8.33
N ALA A 243 -14.19 -2.81 -7.21
CA ALA A 243 -15.48 -2.15 -7.13
C ALA A 243 -15.61 -1.00 -8.16
N GLU A 244 -16.83 -0.74 -8.63
CA GLU A 244 -17.10 0.46 -9.44
C GLU A 244 -16.76 1.72 -8.64
N GLY A 245 -15.95 2.57 -9.27
CA GLY A 245 -15.45 3.77 -8.63
C GLY A 245 -16.50 4.86 -8.63
N LYS A 246 -16.59 5.59 -7.52
CA LYS A 246 -17.37 6.84 -7.47
C LYS A 246 -16.65 7.93 -8.26
N ASP A 247 -17.37 9.01 -8.58
CA ASP A 247 -16.81 10.20 -9.24
C ASP A 247 -15.89 11.03 -8.32
N ASN A 248 -14.78 10.43 -7.90
CA ASN A 248 -13.73 11.04 -7.07
C ASN A 248 -12.33 10.54 -7.50
N GLU A 249 -11.30 11.03 -6.83
CA GLU A 249 -9.89 10.75 -7.13
C GLU A 249 -9.56 9.26 -6.99
N ILE A 250 -10.15 8.58 -6.01
CA ILE A 250 -10.00 7.14 -5.81
C ILE A 250 -10.68 6.34 -6.92
N GLY A 251 -11.86 6.76 -7.37
CA GLY A 251 -12.55 6.13 -8.50
C GLY A 251 -11.82 6.32 -9.82
N GLN A 252 -11.18 7.49 -10.04
CA GLN A 252 -10.29 7.70 -11.18
C GLN A 252 -9.10 6.75 -11.14
N LEU A 253 -8.49 6.55 -9.97
CA LEU A 253 -7.41 5.57 -9.78
C LEU A 253 -7.88 4.14 -10.06
N GLN A 254 -9.06 3.75 -9.57
CA GLN A 254 -9.67 2.44 -9.86
C GLN A 254 -9.90 2.26 -11.36
N GLN A 255 -10.34 3.31 -12.07
CA GLN A 255 -10.55 3.26 -13.52
C GLN A 255 -9.24 3.13 -14.30
N ALA A 256 -8.22 3.89 -13.91
CA ALA A 256 -6.88 3.78 -14.51
C ALA A 256 -6.31 2.37 -14.31
N PHE A 257 -6.46 1.81 -13.10
CA PHE A 257 -6.02 0.44 -12.80
C PHE A 257 -6.78 -0.61 -13.61
N ARG A 258 -8.11 -0.49 -13.78
CA ARG A 258 -8.91 -1.35 -14.67
C ARG A 258 -8.40 -1.29 -16.12
N SER A 259 -8.09 -0.10 -16.63
CA SER A 259 -7.55 0.05 -17.98
C SER A 259 -6.21 -0.66 -18.14
N MET A 260 -5.33 -0.56 -17.14
CA MET A 260 -4.05 -1.29 -17.12
C MET A 260 -4.25 -2.81 -17.14
N LEU A 261 -5.21 -3.34 -16.36
CA LEU A 261 -5.54 -4.76 -16.36
C LEU A 261 -6.06 -5.23 -17.72
N ALA A 262 -6.92 -4.45 -18.37
CA ALA A 262 -7.40 -4.75 -19.71
C ALA A 262 -6.26 -4.84 -20.72
N SER A 263 -5.30 -3.90 -20.67
CA SER A 263 -4.10 -3.92 -21.52
C SER A 263 -3.21 -5.13 -21.25
N LEU A 264 -2.99 -5.50 -19.97
CA LEU A 264 -2.21 -6.68 -19.60
C LEU A 264 -2.85 -7.98 -20.11
N ARG A 265 -4.17 -8.13 -19.98
CA ARG A 265 -4.91 -9.28 -20.53
C ARG A 265 -4.77 -9.36 -22.04
N SER A 266 -4.96 -8.23 -22.73
CA SER A 266 -4.80 -8.18 -24.19
C SER A 266 -3.38 -8.56 -24.62
N SER A 267 -2.36 -8.08 -23.92
CA SER A 267 -0.97 -8.42 -24.21
C SER A 267 -0.67 -9.89 -23.96
N SER A 268 -1.17 -10.45 -22.85
CA SER A 268 -1.02 -11.89 -22.56
C SER A 268 -1.72 -12.77 -23.60
N ALA A 269 -2.91 -12.38 -24.06
CA ALA A 269 -3.63 -13.12 -25.09
C ALA A 269 -2.88 -13.11 -26.43
N GLN A 270 -2.35 -11.95 -26.84
CA GLN A 270 -1.51 -11.83 -28.03
C GLN A 270 -0.25 -12.70 -27.94
N LEU A 271 0.36 -12.80 -26.76
CA LEU A 271 1.56 -13.61 -26.55
C LEU A 271 1.27 -15.10 -26.74
N ILE A 272 0.15 -15.59 -26.21
CA ILE A 272 -0.31 -16.98 -26.37
C ILE A 272 -0.61 -17.28 -27.85
N GLU A 273 -1.27 -16.35 -28.55
CA GLU A 273 -1.55 -16.51 -29.99
C GLU A 273 -0.27 -16.53 -30.84
N HIS A 274 0.71 -15.67 -30.52
CA HIS A 274 2.03 -15.69 -31.16
C HIS A 274 2.80 -16.99 -30.88
N GLN A 275 2.73 -17.52 -29.66
CA GLN A 275 3.33 -18.82 -29.33
C GLN A 275 2.74 -19.94 -30.20
N HIS A 276 1.41 -20.05 -30.29
CA HIS A 276 0.77 -21.05 -31.14
C HIS A 276 1.14 -20.90 -32.62
N THR A 277 1.19 -19.67 -33.13
CA THR A 277 1.62 -19.39 -34.51
C THR A 277 3.06 -19.84 -34.75
N LEU A 278 3.97 -19.55 -33.80
CA LEU A 278 5.37 -19.96 -33.89
C LEU A 278 5.51 -21.48 -33.81
N GLU A 279 4.77 -22.16 -32.94
CA GLU A 279 4.76 -23.62 -32.85
C GLU A 279 4.32 -24.24 -34.18
N HIS A 280 3.26 -23.73 -34.80
CA HIS A 280 2.79 -24.20 -36.10
C HIS A 280 3.85 -24.01 -37.19
N ARG A 281 4.48 -22.82 -37.23
CA ARG A 281 5.56 -22.52 -38.19
C ARG A 281 6.80 -23.38 -37.97
N VAL A 282 7.17 -23.66 -36.71
CA VAL A 282 8.29 -24.55 -36.38
C VAL A 282 7.96 -25.96 -36.84
N ALA A 283 6.75 -26.46 -36.59
CA ALA A 283 6.32 -27.78 -37.04
C ALA A 283 6.36 -27.91 -38.57
N GLU A 284 5.81 -26.93 -39.30
CA GLU A 284 5.85 -26.86 -40.77
C GLU A 284 7.28 -26.85 -41.30
N ARG A 285 8.14 -25.95 -40.79
CA ARG A 285 9.54 -25.88 -41.23
C ARG A 285 10.32 -27.15 -40.92
N THR A 286 10.03 -27.80 -39.80
CA THR A 286 10.67 -29.07 -39.46
C THR A 286 10.21 -30.19 -40.41
N ALA A 287 8.93 -30.20 -40.83
CA ALA A 287 8.41 -31.16 -41.81
C ALA A 287 9.03 -30.94 -43.21
N GLU A 288 9.08 -29.69 -43.69
CA GLU A 288 9.73 -29.32 -44.94
C GLU A 288 11.20 -29.76 -44.97
N LEU A 289 11.94 -29.49 -43.87
CA LEU A 289 13.34 -29.86 -43.77
C LEU A 289 13.53 -31.38 -43.81
N ARG A 290 12.68 -32.14 -43.10
CA ARG A 290 12.71 -33.61 -43.14
C ARG A 290 12.46 -34.15 -44.55
N GLN A 291 11.52 -33.57 -45.28
CA GLN A 291 11.24 -33.95 -46.66
C GLN A 291 12.43 -33.67 -47.58
N ALA A 292 13.04 -32.48 -47.49
CA ALA A 292 14.22 -32.13 -48.26
C ALA A 292 15.43 -33.03 -47.95
N LEU A 293 15.59 -33.43 -46.69
CA LEU A 293 16.62 -34.40 -46.27
C LEU A 293 16.36 -35.79 -46.89
N ALA A 294 15.12 -36.28 -46.85
CA ALA A 294 14.75 -37.57 -47.43
C ALA A 294 14.94 -37.59 -48.96
N GLU A 295 14.56 -36.51 -49.65
CA GLU A 295 14.77 -36.36 -51.10
C GLU A 295 16.27 -36.38 -51.45
N ARG A 296 17.10 -35.70 -50.66
CA ARG A 296 18.56 -35.70 -50.83
C ARG A 296 19.15 -37.10 -50.66
N GLU A 297 18.71 -37.86 -49.65
CA GLU A 297 19.15 -39.25 -49.45
C GLU A 297 18.76 -40.16 -50.62
N GLN A 298 17.54 -40.00 -51.16
CA GLN A 298 17.07 -40.77 -52.32
C GLN A 298 17.88 -40.45 -53.60
N LEU A 299 18.22 -39.18 -53.82
CA LEU A 299 19.11 -38.75 -54.90
C LEU A 299 20.49 -39.39 -54.79
N ILE A 300 21.07 -39.42 -53.58
CA ILE A 300 22.36 -40.08 -53.33
C ILE A 300 22.29 -41.59 -53.62
N GLY A 301 21.19 -42.26 -53.25
CA GLY A 301 20.97 -43.68 -53.54
C GLY A 301 20.92 -43.98 -55.05
N THR A 302 20.24 -43.14 -55.83
CA THR A 302 20.07 -43.34 -57.28
C THR A 302 21.38 -43.18 -58.05
N VAL A 303 22.23 -42.22 -57.66
CA VAL A 303 23.54 -42.00 -58.30
C VAL A 303 24.48 -43.19 -58.09
N ARG A 304 24.41 -43.88 -56.94
CA ARG A 304 25.29 -45.02 -56.64
C ARG A 304 25.04 -46.23 -57.55
N GLY A 305 23.80 -46.48 -57.96
CA GLY A 305 23.43 -47.64 -58.80
C GLY A 305 23.95 -47.63 -60.25
N LEU A 306 24.57 -46.54 -60.73
CA LEU A 306 24.97 -46.36 -62.13
C LEU A 306 26.49 -46.57 -62.40
N SER A 307 27.29 -47.00 -61.42
CA SER A 307 28.76 -46.81 -61.44
C SER A 307 29.65 -47.98 -61.92
N SER A 308 29.10 -49.01 -62.59
CA SER A 308 29.93 -50.03 -63.28
C SER A 308 29.25 -50.58 -64.55
N PRO A 309 29.36 -49.88 -65.70
CA PRO A 309 28.72 -50.31 -66.94
C PRO A 309 29.46 -51.51 -67.55
N VAL A 310 28.76 -52.64 -67.75
CA VAL A 310 29.28 -53.77 -68.54
C VAL A 310 28.91 -53.59 -70.01
N VAL A 311 29.90 -53.59 -70.90
CA VAL A 311 29.73 -53.29 -72.33
C VAL A 311 29.96 -54.55 -73.17
N PRO A 312 28.98 -55.01 -73.97
CA PRO A 312 29.19 -56.12 -74.91
C PRO A 312 30.02 -55.68 -76.11
N ILE A 313 31.08 -56.43 -76.44
CA ILE A 313 32.01 -56.09 -77.53
C ILE A 313 31.79 -56.98 -78.76
N SER A 314 31.53 -58.26 -78.56
CA SER A 314 31.19 -59.23 -79.62
C SER A 314 30.48 -60.45 -79.02
N ASP A 315 30.01 -61.40 -79.86
CA ASP A 315 29.22 -62.55 -79.39
C ASP A 315 29.92 -63.37 -78.31
N GLY A 316 29.46 -63.24 -77.07
CA GLY A 316 30.02 -63.91 -75.90
C GLY A 316 31.33 -63.32 -75.36
N VAL A 317 31.66 -62.07 -75.73
CA VAL A 317 32.77 -61.28 -75.18
C VAL A 317 32.23 -59.98 -74.58
N LEU A 318 32.52 -59.75 -73.30
CA LEU A 318 32.16 -58.53 -72.58
C LEU A 318 33.40 -57.74 -72.17
N ALA A 319 33.29 -56.43 -72.07
CA ALA A 319 34.26 -55.56 -71.44
C ALA A 319 33.63 -54.90 -70.20
N MET A 320 34.36 -54.90 -69.09
CA MET A 320 33.96 -54.27 -67.84
C MET A 320 35.07 -53.30 -67.40
N PRO A 321 34.95 -52.00 -67.73
CA PRO A 321 35.88 -50.99 -67.26
C PRO A 321 35.66 -50.64 -65.79
N LEU A 322 36.73 -50.64 -65.01
CA LEU A 322 36.75 -50.16 -63.64
C LEU A 322 37.30 -48.72 -63.63
N ILE A 323 36.47 -47.77 -63.20
CA ILE A 323 36.79 -46.33 -63.24
C ILE A 323 36.77 -45.74 -61.83
N GLY A 324 37.86 -45.08 -61.43
CA GLY A 324 37.95 -44.35 -60.17
C GLY A 324 38.44 -45.21 -59.00
N VAL A 325 38.29 -44.69 -57.79
CA VAL A 325 38.73 -45.40 -56.57
C VAL A 325 37.82 -46.60 -56.34
N ILE A 326 38.43 -47.77 -56.13
CA ILE A 326 37.72 -49.01 -55.77
C ILE A 326 37.99 -49.26 -54.29
N ASP A 327 36.92 -49.26 -53.49
CA ASP A 327 36.94 -49.65 -52.07
C ASP A 327 36.28 -51.02 -51.88
N ASP A 328 36.26 -51.51 -50.65
CA ASP A 328 35.70 -52.83 -50.31
C ASP A 328 34.24 -53.01 -50.77
N ALA A 329 33.40 -52.00 -50.58
CA ALA A 329 31.99 -52.04 -50.97
C ALA A 329 31.88 -52.14 -52.50
N ARG A 330 32.65 -51.34 -53.22
CA ARG A 330 32.64 -51.33 -54.68
C ARG A 330 33.23 -52.62 -55.27
N ALA A 331 34.20 -53.24 -54.61
CA ALA A 331 34.76 -54.52 -55.03
C ALA A 331 33.73 -55.66 -54.93
N ALA A 332 32.89 -55.64 -53.88
CA ALA A 332 31.77 -56.57 -53.72
C ALA A 332 30.71 -56.36 -54.81
N ASP A 333 30.36 -55.10 -55.11
CA ASP A 333 29.42 -54.79 -56.20
C ASP A 333 29.95 -55.27 -57.55
N ILE A 334 31.25 -55.11 -57.83
CA ILE A 334 31.88 -55.58 -59.08
C ILE A 334 31.76 -57.11 -59.21
N LEU A 335 31.97 -57.86 -58.13
CA LEU A 335 31.79 -59.32 -58.11
C LEU A 335 30.35 -59.69 -58.48
N GLU A 336 29.37 -59.09 -57.81
CA GLU A 336 27.96 -59.39 -58.02
C GLU A 336 27.52 -59.06 -59.45
N VAL A 337 27.92 -57.89 -59.96
CA VAL A 337 27.66 -57.47 -61.35
C VAL A 337 28.34 -58.41 -62.34
N LEU A 338 29.61 -58.79 -62.12
CA LEU A 338 30.34 -59.69 -63.03
C LEU A 338 29.65 -61.06 -63.14
N LEU A 339 29.31 -61.68 -62.01
CA LEU A 339 28.66 -62.99 -61.99
C LEU A 339 27.26 -62.94 -62.59
N GLY A 340 26.47 -61.92 -62.22
CA GLY A 340 25.12 -61.72 -62.75
C GLY A 340 25.13 -61.51 -64.27
N VAL A 341 26.06 -60.73 -64.80
CA VAL A 341 26.13 -60.48 -66.25
C VAL A 341 26.68 -61.70 -67.00
N VAL A 342 27.63 -62.44 -66.43
CA VAL A 342 28.12 -63.70 -67.02
C VAL A 342 26.98 -64.71 -67.19
N GLU A 343 26.15 -64.86 -66.16
CA GLU A 343 24.97 -65.75 -66.20
C GLU A 343 23.93 -65.26 -67.22
N GLN A 344 23.47 -64.01 -67.08
CA GLN A 344 22.38 -63.46 -67.89
C GLN A 344 22.73 -63.38 -69.38
N ARG A 345 23.98 -63.02 -69.71
CA ARG A 345 24.44 -62.82 -71.09
C ARG A 345 25.16 -64.03 -71.67
N ARG A 346 25.33 -65.12 -70.89
CA ARG A 346 26.11 -66.32 -71.26
C ARG A 346 27.48 -65.96 -71.86
N ALA A 347 28.16 -65.02 -71.21
CA ALA A 347 29.46 -64.55 -71.67
C ALA A 347 30.49 -65.66 -71.52
N ARG A 348 31.28 -65.90 -72.57
CA ARG A 348 32.38 -66.89 -72.55
C ARG A 348 33.71 -66.25 -72.22
N HIS A 349 33.85 -64.95 -72.49
CA HIS A 349 35.03 -64.17 -72.18
C HIS A 349 34.62 -62.82 -71.59
N VAL A 350 35.35 -62.37 -70.57
CA VAL A 350 35.20 -61.03 -69.99
C VAL A 350 36.56 -60.35 -69.92
N LEU A 351 36.66 -59.15 -70.49
CA LEU A 351 37.81 -58.27 -70.41
C LEU A 351 37.56 -57.30 -69.25
N LEU A 352 38.24 -57.49 -68.13
CA LEU A 352 38.16 -56.59 -66.97
C LEU A 352 39.25 -55.53 -67.13
N ASP A 353 38.84 -54.32 -67.51
CA ASP A 353 39.74 -53.20 -67.79
C ASP A 353 40.00 -52.40 -66.52
N VAL A 354 41.23 -52.54 -66.00
CA VAL A 354 41.68 -51.88 -64.77
C VAL A 354 42.52 -50.62 -65.04
N THR A 355 42.57 -50.16 -66.30
CA THR A 355 43.35 -48.97 -66.70
C THR A 355 42.97 -47.72 -65.90
N GLY A 356 41.68 -47.58 -65.56
CA GLY A 356 41.11 -46.42 -64.86
C GLY A 356 41.23 -46.44 -63.33
N VAL A 357 41.99 -47.38 -62.76
CA VAL A 357 42.12 -47.55 -61.29
C VAL A 357 43.53 -47.20 -60.82
N PRO A 358 43.73 -46.02 -60.20
CA PRO A 358 45.07 -45.50 -59.91
C PRO A 358 45.73 -46.10 -58.67
N LEU A 359 44.95 -46.54 -57.67
CA LEU A 359 45.42 -47.19 -56.44
C LEU A 359 44.42 -48.28 -56.03
N ILE A 360 44.93 -49.48 -55.73
CA ILE A 360 44.18 -50.64 -55.24
C ILE A 360 44.90 -51.14 -53.99
N ASP A 361 44.15 -51.33 -52.90
CA ASP A 361 44.69 -51.95 -51.69
C ASP A 361 44.79 -53.48 -51.84
N THR A 362 45.41 -54.13 -50.85
CA THR A 362 45.63 -55.58 -50.90
C THR A 362 44.34 -56.39 -50.85
N GLN A 363 43.29 -55.87 -50.21
CA GLN A 363 42.02 -56.55 -50.01
C GLN A 363 41.14 -56.51 -51.25
N VAL A 364 41.07 -55.36 -51.91
CA VAL A 364 40.38 -55.13 -53.18
C VAL A 364 41.06 -55.93 -54.30
N ALA A 365 42.40 -55.96 -54.35
CA ALA A 365 43.12 -56.78 -55.33
C ALA A 365 42.75 -58.27 -55.20
N ALA A 366 42.73 -58.80 -53.97
CA ALA A 366 42.29 -60.17 -53.71
C ALA A 366 40.83 -60.40 -54.10
N MET A 367 39.95 -59.42 -53.87
CA MET A 367 38.54 -59.52 -54.26
C MET A 367 38.35 -59.58 -55.77
N LEU A 368 39.07 -58.75 -56.55
CA LEU A 368 39.00 -58.75 -58.01
C LEU A 368 39.46 -60.08 -58.62
N ILE A 369 40.52 -60.69 -58.06
CA ILE A 369 40.97 -62.01 -58.50
C ILE A 369 39.94 -63.10 -58.15
N ARG A 370 39.35 -63.05 -56.95
CA ARG A 370 38.23 -63.95 -56.59
C ARG A 370 37.05 -63.80 -57.55
N SER A 371 36.76 -62.59 -58.02
CA SER A 371 35.73 -62.35 -59.04
C SER A 371 36.06 -63.03 -60.37
N ALA A 372 37.31 -62.93 -60.82
CA ALA A 372 37.77 -63.62 -62.02
C ALA A 372 37.68 -65.16 -61.89
N ASP A 373 38.02 -65.70 -60.71
CA ASP A 373 37.92 -67.13 -60.41
C ASP A 373 36.47 -67.63 -60.36
N ALA A 374 35.59 -66.89 -59.68
CA ALA A 374 34.18 -67.22 -59.58
C ALA A 374 33.52 -67.21 -60.97
N ALA A 375 33.83 -66.21 -61.81
CA ALA A 375 33.35 -66.17 -63.20
C ALA A 375 33.88 -67.36 -64.03
N ARG A 376 35.12 -67.81 -63.79
CA ARG A 376 35.67 -69.03 -64.41
C ARG A 376 34.92 -70.29 -64.02
N LEU A 377 34.50 -70.41 -62.76
CA LEU A 377 33.65 -71.52 -62.31
C LEU A 377 32.29 -71.54 -63.03
N LEU A 378 31.78 -70.37 -63.40
CA LEU A 378 30.57 -70.22 -64.23
C LEU A 378 30.82 -70.43 -65.73
N GLY A 379 32.05 -70.79 -66.13
CA GLY A 379 32.40 -71.08 -67.52
C GLY A 379 32.83 -69.88 -68.36
N ALA A 380 33.02 -68.70 -67.74
CA ALA A 380 33.52 -67.50 -68.40
C ALA A 380 35.01 -67.28 -68.14
N ARG A 381 35.81 -67.12 -69.18
CA ARG A 381 37.23 -66.77 -69.05
C ARG A 381 37.40 -65.27 -68.86
N VAL A 382 37.85 -64.87 -67.68
CA VAL A 382 38.17 -63.46 -67.39
C VAL A 382 39.62 -63.19 -67.75
N ALA A 383 39.88 -62.07 -68.41
CA ALA A 383 41.21 -61.56 -68.67
C ALA A 383 41.34 -60.13 -68.13
N LEU A 384 42.49 -59.82 -67.52
CA LEU A 384 42.80 -58.49 -67.00
C LEU A 384 43.45 -57.65 -68.08
N VAL A 385 42.97 -56.42 -68.22
CA VAL A 385 43.43 -55.48 -69.24
C VAL A 385 43.94 -54.21 -68.56
N GLY A 386 45.06 -53.66 -69.04
CA GLY A 386 45.56 -52.37 -68.54
C GLY A 386 46.28 -52.45 -67.20
N LEU A 387 46.87 -53.62 -66.88
CA LEU A 387 47.60 -53.85 -65.65
C LEU A 387 48.87 -52.97 -65.60
N ARG A 388 48.87 -51.95 -64.74
CA ARG A 388 50.03 -51.07 -64.54
C ARG A 388 51.12 -51.75 -63.70
N PRO A 389 52.40 -51.38 -63.82
CA PRO A 389 53.50 -52.01 -63.08
C PRO A 389 53.30 -52.04 -61.56
N GLU A 390 52.71 -50.99 -60.99
CA GLU A 390 52.44 -50.88 -59.56
C GLU A 390 51.43 -51.93 -59.08
N LEU A 391 50.37 -52.15 -59.88
CA LEU A 391 49.35 -53.15 -59.59
C LEU A 391 49.89 -54.58 -59.75
N ALA A 392 50.75 -54.81 -60.73
CA ALA A 392 51.44 -56.08 -60.92
C ALA A 392 52.32 -56.43 -59.71
N GLN A 393 53.04 -55.45 -59.17
CA GLN A 393 53.85 -55.63 -57.95
C GLN A 393 52.98 -55.98 -56.74
N THR A 394 51.82 -55.32 -56.57
CA THR A 394 50.89 -55.64 -55.48
C THR A 394 50.36 -57.07 -55.58
N ILE A 395 49.95 -57.54 -56.77
CA ILE A 395 49.45 -58.91 -56.96
C ILE A 395 50.53 -59.95 -56.67
N VAL A 396 51.77 -59.72 -57.16
CA VAL A 396 52.91 -60.60 -56.92
C VAL A 396 53.31 -60.60 -55.44
N GLY A 397 53.33 -59.44 -54.79
CA GLY A 397 53.66 -59.28 -53.37
C GLY A 397 52.67 -59.99 -52.43
N LEU A 398 51.43 -60.19 -52.88
CA LEU A 398 50.40 -60.93 -52.14
C LEU A 398 50.47 -62.45 -52.32
N GLY A 399 51.34 -62.95 -53.21
CA GLY A 399 51.45 -64.38 -53.49
C GLY A 399 50.20 -64.98 -54.16
N ILE A 400 49.39 -64.16 -54.84
CA ILE A 400 48.17 -64.62 -55.51
C ILE A 400 48.57 -65.26 -56.85
N ASP A 401 48.17 -66.52 -57.05
CA ASP A 401 48.39 -67.19 -58.33
C ASP A 401 47.39 -66.69 -59.37
N ILE A 402 47.90 -65.95 -60.35
CA ILE A 402 47.15 -65.45 -61.50
C ILE A 402 47.60 -66.08 -62.81
N ALA A 403 48.37 -67.18 -62.78
CA ALA A 403 48.90 -67.82 -63.98
C ALA A 403 47.79 -68.26 -64.98
N HIS A 404 46.58 -68.51 -64.47
CA HIS A 404 45.41 -68.89 -65.27
C HIS A 404 44.56 -67.71 -65.75
N ILE A 405 44.86 -66.48 -65.32
CA ILE A 405 44.14 -65.27 -65.72
C ILE A 405 44.99 -64.56 -66.77
N PRO A 406 44.61 -64.60 -68.07
CA PRO A 406 45.35 -63.92 -69.11
C PRO A 406 45.41 -62.41 -68.82
N THR A 407 46.58 -61.82 -68.98
CA THR A 407 46.78 -60.37 -68.86
C THR A 407 47.16 -59.78 -70.21
N TYR A 408 46.60 -58.61 -70.52
CA TYR A 408 46.87 -57.88 -71.75
C TYR A 408 47.16 -56.41 -71.44
N PRO A 409 48.04 -55.74 -72.21
CA PRO A 409 48.39 -54.34 -71.98
C PRO A 409 47.21 -53.39 -72.21
N ASP A 410 46.29 -53.74 -73.11
CA ASP A 410 45.13 -52.92 -73.48
C ASP A 410 43.97 -53.80 -74.00
N LEU A 411 42.78 -53.19 -74.06
CA LEU A 411 41.53 -53.89 -74.40
C LEU A 411 41.57 -54.46 -75.82
N GLN A 412 42.18 -53.70 -76.74
CA GLN A 412 42.31 -54.05 -78.15
C GLN A 412 43.14 -55.33 -78.31
N THR A 413 44.26 -55.43 -77.61
CA THR A 413 45.15 -56.59 -77.59
C THR A 413 44.45 -57.81 -77.02
N GLY A 414 43.71 -57.63 -75.91
CA GLY A 414 42.94 -58.71 -75.30
C GLY A 414 41.82 -59.24 -76.20
N LEU A 415 41.06 -58.36 -76.85
CA LEU A 415 40.03 -58.74 -77.80
C LEU A 415 40.61 -59.52 -78.99
N HIS A 416 41.68 -59.03 -79.60
CA HIS A 416 42.32 -59.71 -80.72
C HIS A 416 42.87 -61.10 -80.34
N ALA A 417 43.37 -61.26 -79.11
CA ALA A 417 43.82 -62.57 -78.62
C ALA A 417 42.66 -63.58 -78.52
N ILE A 418 41.49 -63.13 -78.01
CA ILE A 418 40.28 -63.95 -77.92
C ILE A 418 39.77 -64.33 -79.31
N GLU A 419 39.72 -63.38 -80.25
CA GLU A 419 39.27 -63.62 -81.63
C GLU A 419 40.16 -64.64 -82.36
N ARG A 420 41.49 -64.50 -82.24
CA ARG A 420 42.44 -65.47 -82.83
C ARG A 420 42.28 -66.86 -82.22
N ALA A 421 42.03 -66.96 -80.91
CA ALA A 421 41.79 -68.23 -80.24
C ALA A 421 40.50 -68.90 -80.75
N ARG A 422 39.45 -68.11 -81.02
CA ARG A 422 38.20 -68.62 -81.63
C ARG A 422 38.42 -69.09 -83.06
N GLN A 423 39.18 -68.37 -83.88
CA GLN A 423 39.48 -68.78 -85.26
C GLN A 423 40.27 -70.09 -85.32
N LYS A 424 41.24 -70.30 -84.41
CA LYS A 424 42.00 -71.57 -84.31
C LYS A 424 41.15 -72.76 -83.86
N ALA A 425 40.06 -72.53 -83.12
CA ALA A 425 39.14 -73.58 -82.66
C ALA A 425 38.12 -74.02 -83.74
N VAL A 426 37.96 -73.24 -84.83
CA VAL A 426 36.96 -73.49 -85.89
C VAL A 426 37.58 -74.14 -87.16
N ALA A 427 38.91 -74.25 -87.27
CA ALA A 427 39.58 -74.89 -88.41
C ALA A 427 39.64 -76.45 -88.27
N PRO A 428 39.16 -77.25 -89.25
CA PRO A 428 39.11 -78.71 -89.13
C PRO A 428 40.47 -79.40 -89.25
N ARG A 429 40.74 -80.37 -88.37
CA ARG A 429 41.86 -81.32 -88.45
C ARG A 429 41.47 -82.57 -89.28
N SER A 430 42.04 -82.74 -90.48
CA SER A 430 42.15 -84.04 -91.19
C SER A 430 43.34 -83.97 -92.16
N LEU A 431 44.50 -84.54 -91.80
CA LEU A 431 44.98 -85.91 -92.06
C LEU A 431 45.81 -86.03 -93.36
N GLY A 432 47.11 -86.31 -93.21
CA GLY A 432 48.00 -86.72 -94.28
C GLY A 432 48.05 -88.26 -94.44
N ARG A 433 47.86 -88.70 -95.69
CA ARG A 433 48.64 -89.66 -96.50
C ARG A 433 49.00 -91.08 -95.98
N ASN A 434 48.47 -92.10 -96.67
CA ASN A 434 49.07 -93.38 -97.08
C ASN A 434 48.00 -94.09 -97.95
N ARG A 435 48.19 -94.58 -99.17
CA ARG A 435 49.34 -94.84 -100.05
C ARG A 435 49.00 -94.40 -101.47
#